data_AF-K9RYV3-F1
#
_entry.id   AF-K9RYV3-F1
#
_cell.length_a   1.000
_cell.length_b   1.000
_cell.length_c   1.000
_cell.angle_alpha   90.00
_cell.angle_beta   90.00
_cell.angle_gamma   90.00
#
_symmetry.space_group_name_H-M   'P 1'
#
loop_
_entity.id
_entity.type
_entity.pdbx_description
1 polymer ?
#
loop_
_entity_poly.entity_id
_entity_poly.type
_entity_poly.pdbx_seq_one_letter_code
_entity_poly.pdbx_strand_id
1 'polypeptide(L)' 'MGTQLIEIDHMNNRDLGGALPWSKAAEIKLQNIPYFVRTQARQRIEELARQQALDEVTPELVEQARSEFGQ' A
#
# COMPACT_ATOMS: atom_id res chain seq x y z
N MET A 1 -45.74 -1.47 -1.35
CA MET A 1 -45.33 -1.72 0.05
C MET A 1 -44.41 -2.94 0.03
N GLY A 2 -43.13 -2.78 0.38
CA GLY A 2 -42.14 -3.86 0.38
C GLY A 2 -41.04 -3.60 -0.64
N THR A 3 -40.04 -2.85 -0.20
CA THR A 3 -39.00 -2.16 -0.96
C THR A 3 -38.01 -3.12 -1.63
N GLN A 4 -37.70 -2.86 -2.90
CA GLN A 4 -36.49 -3.32 -3.57
C GLN A 4 -35.26 -2.71 -2.87
N LEU A 5 -34.34 -3.52 -2.36
CA LEU A 5 -32.97 -3.08 -2.03
C LEU A 5 -31.99 -3.85 -2.92
N ILE A 6 -31.61 -3.22 -4.02
CA ILE A 6 -30.30 -3.37 -4.69
C ILE A 6 -29.54 -2.12 -4.17
N GLU A 7 -28.28 -2.14 -3.72
CA GLU A 7 -27.03 -2.55 -4.36
C GLU A 7 -25.90 -2.50 -3.30
N ILE A 8 -24.93 -3.41 -3.44
CA ILE A 8 -23.49 -3.12 -3.39
C ILE A 8 -22.99 -2.20 -2.25
N ASP A 9 -22.53 -2.79 -1.15
CA ASP A 9 -21.32 -2.29 -0.49
C ASP A 9 -20.16 -3.20 -0.89
N HIS A 10 -19.83 -3.16 -2.19
CA HIS A 10 -18.41 -3.19 -2.55
C HIS A 10 -17.76 -2.16 -1.63
N MET A 11 -16.82 -2.58 -0.79
CA MET A 11 -15.88 -1.67 -0.15
C MET A 11 -15.11 -0.97 -1.28
N ASN A 12 -15.73 0.07 -1.82
CA ASN A 12 -15.25 0.91 -2.87
C ASN A 12 -14.37 1.97 -2.20
N ASN A 13 -13.24 1.51 -1.67
CA ASN A 13 -12.08 2.36 -1.47
C ASN A 13 -11.02 2.04 -2.51
N ARG A 14 -11.45 1.69 -3.74
CA ARG A 14 -10.54 1.40 -4.85
C ARG A 14 -10.09 2.64 -5.62
N ASP A 15 -10.67 3.82 -5.36
CA ASP A 15 -10.41 5.00 -6.20
C ASP A 15 -10.34 6.33 -5.42
N LEU A 16 -9.93 6.30 -4.15
CA LEU A 16 -9.40 7.49 -3.48
C LEU A 16 -7.92 7.23 -3.28
N GLY A 17 -7.04 8.09 -3.79
CA GLY A 17 -5.59 8.02 -3.60
C GLY A 17 -5.15 8.22 -2.14
N GLY A 18 -5.73 7.42 -1.23
CA GLY A 18 -5.42 7.36 0.19
C GLY A 18 -4.18 6.53 0.43
N ALA A 19 -3.46 6.89 1.49
CA ALA A 19 -2.32 6.11 1.96
C ALA A 19 -2.80 4.72 2.37
N LEU A 20 -2.17 3.68 1.81
CA LEU A 20 -2.37 2.30 2.26
C LEU A 20 -1.86 2.20 3.71
N PRO A 21 -2.50 1.45 4.62
CA PRO A 21 -1.94 1.23 5.95
C PRO A 21 -0.61 0.47 5.85
N TRP A 22 0.30 0.76 6.77
CA TRP A 22 1.60 0.09 6.86
C TRP A 22 1.69 -0.65 8.18
N SER A 23 2.18 -1.88 8.13
CA SER A 23 2.58 -2.59 9.33
C SER A 23 3.75 -1.87 10.00
N LYS A 24 3.84 -1.95 11.34
CA LYS A 24 4.95 -1.34 12.11
C LYS A 24 6.33 -1.79 11.60
N ALA A 25 6.45 -3.06 11.21
CA ALA A 25 7.69 -3.62 10.69
C ALA A 25 8.07 -3.01 9.32
N ALA A 26 7.09 -2.76 8.46
CA ALA A 26 7.31 -2.08 7.18
C ALA A 26 7.74 -0.62 7.38
N GLU A 27 7.12 0.10 8.31
CA GLU A 27 7.51 1.47 8.64
C GLU A 27 8.97 1.57 9.11
N ILE A 28 9.40 0.64 9.97
CA ILE A 28 10.80 0.56 10.43
C ILE A 28 11.75 0.35 9.25
N LYS A 29 11.41 -0.55 8.31
CA LYS A 29 12.24 -0.81 7.11
C LYS A 29 12.29 0.39 6.18
N LEU A 30 11.19 1.13 6.03
CA LEU A 30 11.13 2.38 5.28
C LEU A 30 12.00 3.47 5.92
N GLN A 31 12.08 3.53 7.25
CA GLN A 31 12.96 4.47 7.97
C GLN A 31 14.44 4.18 7.72
N ASN A 32 14.82 2.94 7.46
CA ASN A 32 16.19 2.58 7.08
C ASN A 32 16.55 3.02 5.65
N ILE A 33 15.58 3.48 4.85
CA ILE A 33 15.83 4.04 3.51
C ILE A 33 16.28 5.51 3.68
N PRO A 34 17.35 5.95 2.98
CA PRO A 34 17.81 7.33 3.01
C PRO A 34 16.68 8.32 2.73
N TYR A 35 16.63 9.42 3.48
CA TYR A 35 15.47 10.31 3.50
C TYR A 35 15.11 10.87 2.11
N PHE A 36 16.12 11.17 1.28
CA PHE A 36 15.93 11.80 -0.02
C PHE A 36 15.29 10.89 -1.07
N VAL A 37 15.31 9.56 -0.88
CA VAL A 37 14.60 8.60 -1.75
C VAL A 37 13.37 7.99 -1.08
N ARG A 38 13.15 8.21 0.23
CA ARG A 38 12.08 7.56 1.01
C ARG A 38 10.68 7.82 0.45
N THR A 39 10.40 9.03 -0.04
CA THR A 39 9.11 9.36 -0.66
C THR A 39 8.86 8.52 -1.92
N GLN A 40 9.87 8.39 -2.78
CA GLN A 40 9.78 7.60 -4.01
C GLN A 40 9.66 6.10 -3.69
N ALA A 41 10.43 5.62 -2.71
CA ALA A 41 10.32 4.24 -2.22
C ALA A 41 8.91 3.94 -1.69
N ARG A 42 8.35 4.83 -0.87
CA ARG A 42 6.99 4.66 -0.32
C ARG A 42 5.94 4.53 -1.44
N GLN A 43 5.98 5.42 -2.43
CA GLN A 43 5.05 5.40 -3.56
C GLN A 43 5.11 4.08 -4.32
N ARG A 44 6.31 3.58 -4.62
CA ARG A 44 6.50 2.31 -5.31
C ARG A 44 6.04 1.11 -4.50
N ILE A 45 6.29 1.11 -3.18
CA ILE A 45 5.82 0.04 -2.29
C ILE A 45 4.29 0.02 -2.22
N GLU A 46 3.63 1.18 -2.06
CA GLU A 46 2.17 1.25 -2.06
C GLU A 46 1.57 0.83 -3.42
N GLU A 47 2.24 1.16 -4.53
CA GLU A 47 1.86 0.68 -5.85
C GLU A 47 1.96 -0.84 -5.97
N LEU A 48 3.06 -1.44 -5.52
CA LEU A 48 3.24 -2.89 -5.51
C LEU A 48 2.16 -3.59 -4.64
N ALA A 49 1.79 -3.00 -3.51
CA ALA A 49 0.76 -3.54 -2.64
C ALA A 49 -0.60 -3.56 -3.34
N ARG A 50 -0.97 -2.45 -4.00
CA ARG A 50 -2.21 -2.37 -4.80
C ARG A 50 -2.19 -3.35 -5.98
N GLN A 51 -1.06 -3.50 -6.66
CA GLN A 51 -0.90 -4.49 -7.75
C GLN A 51 -1.08 -5.93 -7.26
N GLN A 52 -0.66 -6.22 -6.02
CA GLN A 52 -0.83 -7.52 -5.37
C GLN A 52 -2.18 -7.66 -4.65
N ALA A 53 -3.08 -6.68 -4.77
CA ALA A 53 -4.37 -6.62 -4.08
C ALA A 53 -4.26 -6.80 -2.55
N LEU A 54 -3.18 -6.28 -1.96
CA LEU A 54 -2.96 -6.25 -0.52
C LEU A 54 -3.63 -5.03 0.09
N ASP A 55 -4.29 -5.22 1.24
CA ASP A 55 -4.92 -4.14 2.00
C ASP A 55 -3.93 -3.41 2.93
N GLU A 56 -2.73 -3.96 3.15
CA GLU A 56 -1.68 -3.43 4.03
C GLU A 56 -0.29 -3.61 3.42
N VAL A 57 0.61 -2.64 3.64
CA VAL A 57 2.03 -2.78 3.32
C VAL A 57 2.76 -3.63 4.37
N THR A 58 3.36 -4.71 3.90
CA THR A 58 4.12 -5.67 4.72
C THR A 58 5.63 -5.40 4.63
N PRO A 59 6.44 -5.85 5.61
CA PRO A 59 7.89 -5.66 5.58
C PRO A 59 8.58 -6.34 4.37
N GLU A 60 8.02 -7.44 3.85
CA GLU A 60 8.52 -8.15 2.68
C GLU A 60 8.45 -7.28 1.43
N LEU A 61 7.38 -6.50 1.29
CA LEU A 61 7.18 -5.60 0.17
C LEU A 61 8.20 -4.45 0.15
N VAL A 62 8.58 -3.98 1.35
CA VAL A 62 9.63 -2.96 1.49
C VAL A 62 10.98 -3.50 1.07
N GLU A 63 11.29 -4.75 1.41
CA GLU A 63 12.53 -5.41 0.96
C GLU A 63 12.53 -5.68 -0.54
N GLN A 64 11.41 -6.13 -1.10
CA GLN A 64 11.28 -6.32 -2.55
C GLN A 64 11.57 -5.01 -3.30
N ALA A 65 10.99 -3.89 -2.85
CA ALA A 65 11.24 -2.60 -3.47
C ALA A 65 12.71 -2.15 -3.30
N ARG A 66 13.38 -2.46 -2.18
CA ARG A 66 14.81 -2.13 -1.99
C ARG A 66 15.70 -2.76 -3.07
N SER A 67 15.43 -4.01 -3.46
CA SER A 67 16.15 -4.68 -4.53
C SER A 67 15.96 -4.01 -5.90
N GLU A 68 14.83 -3.31 -6.13
CA GLU A 68 14.59 -2.57 -7.37
C GLU A 68 15.32 -1.22 -7.44
N PHE A 69 15.69 -0.61 -6.29
CA PHE A 69 16.32 0.71 -6.21
C PHE A 69 17.85 0.73 -6.15
N GLY A 70 18.52 -0.43 -6.31
CA GLY A 70 19.97 -0.49 -6.45
C GLY A 70 20.76 -0.82 -5.19
N GLN A 71 20.23 -1.70 -4.33
CA GLN A 71 21.04 -2.59 -3.50
C GLN A 71 20.86 -4.03 -3.96
#